data_AF-A0A0G2FZ17-F1
#
_entry.id   AF-A0A0G2FZ17-F1
#
_cell.length_a   1.000
_cell.length_b   1.000
_cell.length_c   1.000
_cell.angle_alpha   90.00
_cell.angle_beta   90.00
_cell.angle_gamma   90.00
#
_symmetry.space_group_name_H-M   'P 1'
#
loop_
_entity.id
_entity.type
_entity.pdbx_description
1 polymer ?
#
loop_
_entity_poly.entity_id
_entity_poly.type
_entity_poly.pdbx_seq_one_letter_code
_entity_poly.pdbx_strand_id
1 'polypeptide(L)'
;MAILWIVLEGALLGALGVKATSETSAPYQALLDIEHDGFESHASLSAAYLDILDPMLEVLSTMQEEYFAPWLGTWPEAIDWTAAVMGTHVSGALSSISRALDLIPVSGQAGDRNKENLVTLFFSQILGYYFGQDHFAIRNEAYDDILWVVLGWLETIQFIDLHTTLNFQDVVNAPGFAKWHGNIWTPAFSHRARIFWNLAKAGWDWDLCGGGMTWNPRLEPYKNAITNELFISASASMYLYFPGDWNDSPFFNGLDTSSAEHFTRPRGDDVFRPHDPMFLEFAQDGYQWLEESGMMNDQGLYVDGFHISGWNDPTSDNKKCDVRNEQVYTYNQGVILTDTHVIRCGLT
;
A
#
# COMPACT_ATOMS: atom_id res chain seq x y z
N MET A 1 -8.31 23.51 -35.48
CA MET A 1 -7.65 23.12 -36.74
C MET A 1 -6.97 21.78 -36.51
N ALA A 2 -7.53 20.73 -37.09
CA ALA A 2 -7.04 19.37 -37.00
C ALA A 2 -5.98 19.09 -38.08
N ILE A 3 -4.91 18.40 -37.71
CA ILE A 3 -3.98 17.68 -38.61
C ILE A 3 -3.34 16.58 -37.74
N LEU A 4 -3.11 15.33 -38.13
CA LEU A 4 -3.76 14.36 -39.02
C LEU A 4 -2.96 13.07 -38.77
N TRP A 5 -3.65 11.94 -38.56
CA TRP A 5 -3.05 10.62 -38.43
C TRP A 5 -2.35 10.18 -39.73
N ILE A 6 -1.22 9.48 -39.64
CA ILE A 6 -0.67 8.67 -40.74
C ILE A 6 -0.66 7.21 -40.31
N VAL A 7 -1.52 6.45 -40.97
CA VAL A 7 -1.51 4.99 -41.07
C VAL A 7 -0.52 4.61 -42.17
N LEU A 8 0.30 3.58 -41.93
CA LEU A 8 1.04 2.89 -42.98
C LEU A 8 1.00 1.39 -42.69
N GLU A 9 0.09 0.70 -43.38
CA GLU A 9 0.11 -0.75 -43.57
C GLU A 9 1.02 -1.12 -44.75
N GLY A 10 1.68 -2.28 -44.62
CA GLY A 10 1.93 -3.16 -45.78
C GLY A 10 3.34 -3.73 -45.90
N ALA A 11 3.53 -4.97 -45.42
CA ALA A 11 4.03 -6.08 -46.24
C ALA A 11 4.02 -7.41 -45.46
N LEU A 12 3.08 -8.27 -45.82
CA LEU A 12 3.09 -9.72 -45.55
C LEU A 12 4.21 -10.39 -46.37
N LEU A 13 4.96 -11.32 -45.77
CA LEU A 13 5.37 -12.60 -46.37
C LEU A 13 6.20 -13.43 -45.39
N GLY A 14 5.75 -14.67 -45.11
CA GLY A 14 6.59 -15.74 -44.58
C GLY A 14 6.16 -16.39 -43.26
N ALA A 15 4.94 -16.95 -43.20
CA ALA A 15 4.58 -17.87 -42.12
C ALA A 15 5.29 -19.22 -42.32
N LEU A 16 6.40 -19.42 -41.61
CA LEU A 16 6.87 -20.76 -41.24
C LEU A 16 6.45 -21.00 -39.80
N GLY A 17 5.45 -21.86 -39.62
CA GLY A 17 5.01 -22.32 -38.32
C GLY A 17 6.13 -23.10 -37.63
N VAL A 18 6.82 -22.44 -36.70
CA VAL A 18 7.50 -23.11 -35.61
C VAL A 18 6.55 -23.06 -34.43
N LYS A 19 5.96 -24.21 -34.11
CA LYS A 19 5.26 -24.43 -32.86
C LYS A 19 6.33 -24.37 -31.76
N ALA A 20 6.56 -23.18 -31.22
CA ALA A 20 7.38 -23.03 -30.03
C ALA A 20 6.58 -23.64 -28.86
N THR A 21 6.87 -24.90 -28.57
CA THR A 21 6.63 -25.47 -27.25
C THR A 21 7.62 -24.79 -26.31
N SER A 22 7.25 -23.60 -25.82
CA SER A 22 7.92 -22.96 -24.70
C SER A 22 7.29 -23.47 -23.41
N GLU A 23 7.52 -24.75 -23.10
CA GLU A 23 7.49 -25.20 -21.70
C GLU A 23 8.79 -24.71 -21.05
N THR A 24 8.93 -23.40 -20.87
CA THR A 24 9.83 -22.86 -19.86
C THR A 24 9.01 -22.86 -18.58
N SER A 25 9.10 -23.93 -17.79
CA SER A 25 8.59 -23.93 -16.42
C SER A 25 9.13 -22.68 -15.72
N ALA A 26 8.25 -21.84 -15.18
CA ALA A 26 8.67 -20.66 -14.44
C ALA A 26 9.66 -21.09 -13.32
N PRO A 27 10.73 -20.32 -13.04
CA PRO A 27 11.74 -20.67 -12.03
C PRO A 27 11.14 -21.00 -10.65
N TYR A 28 9.97 -20.43 -10.35
CA TYR A 28 9.19 -20.67 -9.15
C TYR A 28 8.69 -22.12 -9.00
N GLN A 29 8.37 -22.82 -10.09
CA GLN A 29 7.86 -24.20 -10.01
C GLN A 29 8.90 -25.16 -9.39
N ALA A 30 10.20 -24.87 -9.57
CA ALA A 30 11.29 -25.61 -8.91
C ALA A 30 11.42 -25.32 -7.40
N LEU A 31 10.81 -24.25 -6.88
CA LEU A 31 10.77 -23.94 -5.45
C LEU A 31 9.70 -24.75 -4.72
N LEU A 32 8.60 -25.15 -5.38
CA LEU A 32 7.52 -25.91 -4.75
C LEU A 32 7.52 -27.40 -5.11
N ASP A 33 8.68 -28.07 -5.15
CA ASP A 33 8.72 -29.54 -5.25
C ASP A 33 8.02 -30.16 -4.03
N ILE A 34 6.71 -30.39 -4.15
CA ILE A 34 5.83 -30.95 -3.13
C ILE A 34 5.86 -32.47 -3.27
N GLU A 35 6.46 -33.16 -2.28
CA GLU A 35 6.34 -34.62 -2.17
C GLU A 35 4.88 -34.99 -1.83
N HIS A 36 4.25 -35.77 -2.72
CA HIS A 36 2.90 -36.29 -2.53
C HIS A 36 2.87 -37.45 -1.53
N ASP A 37 2.70 -37.17 -0.25
CA ASP A 37 2.41 -38.19 0.76
C ASP A 37 0.88 -38.38 0.95
N GLY A 38 0.31 -39.29 0.14
CA GLY A 38 -0.53 -40.39 0.62
C GLY A 38 -1.87 -40.19 1.35
N PHE A 39 -2.52 -39.02 1.38
CA PHE A 39 -3.90 -38.89 1.89
C PHE A 39 -4.84 -38.13 0.92
N GLU A 40 -5.76 -38.85 0.28
CA GLU A 40 -6.62 -38.36 -0.82
C GLU A 40 -7.44 -37.09 -0.47
N SER A 41 -7.82 -36.85 0.79
CA SER A 41 -8.59 -35.66 1.20
C SER A 41 -7.74 -34.40 1.42
N HIS A 42 -6.47 -34.56 1.82
CA HIS A 42 -5.53 -33.44 1.94
C HIS A 42 -4.98 -33.06 0.57
N ALA A 43 -4.78 -34.05 -0.32
CA ALA A 43 -4.35 -33.84 -1.68
C ALA A 43 -5.29 -32.93 -2.49
N SER A 44 -6.62 -33.03 -2.30
CA SER A 44 -7.58 -32.19 -3.03
C SER A 44 -7.61 -30.74 -2.57
N LEU A 45 -7.42 -30.49 -1.25
CA LEU A 45 -7.42 -29.14 -0.70
C LEU A 45 -6.12 -28.42 -1.05
N SER A 46 -4.97 -29.11 -0.94
CA SER A 46 -3.67 -28.58 -1.34
C SER A 46 -3.62 -28.28 -2.84
N ALA A 47 -4.21 -29.14 -3.68
CA ALA A 47 -4.35 -28.87 -5.11
C ALA A 47 -5.15 -27.59 -5.39
N ALA A 48 -6.28 -27.38 -4.69
CA ALA A 48 -7.09 -26.17 -4.86
C ALA A 48 -6.36 -24.89 -4.42
N TYR A 49 -5.52 -24.95 -3.37
CA TYR A 49 -4.69 -23.81 -2.97
C TYR A 49 -3.55 -23.54 -3.97
N LEU A 50 -2.95 -24.59 -4.55
CA LEU A 50 -1.93 -24.45 -5.58
C LEU A 50 -2.52 -23.85 -6.88
N ASP A 51 -3.72 -24.26 -7.28
CA ASP A 51 -4.42 -23.71 -8.44
C ASP A 51 -4.65 -22.18 -8.33
N ILE A 52 -4.70 -21.63 -7.12
CA ILE A 52 -4.82 -20.18 -6.86
C ILE A 52 -3.45 -19.53 -6.70
N LEU A 53 -2.53 -20.21 -6.00
CA LEU A 53 -1.20 -19.70 -5.69
C LEU A 53 -0.31 -19.58 -6.94
N ASP A 54 -0.43 -20.52 -7.87
CA ASP A 54 0.37 -20.59 -9.10
C ASP A 54 0.20 -19.34 -9.98
N PRO A 55 -1.03 -18.93 -10.38
CA PRO A 55 -1.21 -17.71 -11.17
C PRO A 55 -0.75 -16.45 -10.44
N MET A 56 -0.95 -16.38 -9.12
CA MET A 56 -0.49 -15.23 -8.32
C MET A 56 1.04 -15.13 -8.34
N LEU A 57 1.74 -16.26 -8.20
CA LEU A 57 3.20 -16.30 -8.22
C LEU A 57 3.76 -16.06 -9.62
N GLU A 58 3.07 -16.51 -10.67
CA GLU A 58 3.42 -16.15 -12.05
C GLU A 58 3.36 -14.63 -12.26
N VAL A 59 2.26 -13.98 -11.88
CA VAL A 59 2.10 -12.52 -11.99
C VAL A 59 3.16 -11.78 -11.15
N LEU A 60 3.38 -12.21 -9.91
CA LEU A 60 4.37 -11.59 -9.03
C LEU A 60 5.79 -11.77 -9.57
N SER A 61 6.13 -12.94 -10.08
CA SER A 61 7.40 -13.20 -10.75
C SER A 61 7.59 -12.31 -11.97
N THR A 62 6.62 -12.22 -12.88
CA THR A 62 6.71 -11.32 -14.03
C THR A 62 6.90 -9.87 -13.60
N MET A 63 6.13 -9.40 -12.62
CA MET A 63 6.23 -8.03 -12.10
C MET A 63 7.64 -7.73 -11.54
N GLN A 64 8.26 -8.70 -10.87
CA GLN A 64 9.55 -8.52 -10.22
C GLN A 64 10.76 -8.88 -11.08
N GLU A 65 10.63 -9.76 -12.07
CA GLU A 65 11.73 -10.16 -12.95
C GLU A 65 11.85 -9.24 -14.15
N GLU A 66 10.72 -8.78 -14.71
CA GLU A 66 10.73 -7.96 -15.93
C GLU A 66 10.78 -6.45 -15.62
N TYR A 67 10.13 -6.00 -14.55
CA TYR A 67 9.90 -4.57 -14.31
C TYR A 67 10.62 -4.01 -13.09
N PHE A 68 10.93 -4.83 -12.08
CA PHE A 68 11.69 -4.37 -10.92
C PHE A 68 13.19 -4.46 -11.20
N ALA A 69 13.92 -3.39 -10.90
CA ALA A 69 15.38 -3.34 -11.03
C ALA A 69 16.04 -3.44 -9.64
N PRO A 70 16.54 -4.63 -9.22
CA PRO A 70 17.05 -4.83 -7.85
C PRO A 70 18.21 -3.90 -7.47
N TRP A 71 19.02 -3.48 -8.43
CA TRP A 71 20.15 -2.56 -8.20
C TRP A 71 19.73 -1.10 -7.99
N LEU A 72 18.54 -0.72 -8.47
CA LEU A 72 17.93 0.57 -8.17
C LEU A 72 17.00 0.48 -6.95
N GLY A 73 16.44 -0.71 -6.71
CA GLY A 73 15.40 -0.89 -5.70
C GLY A 73 14.11 -0.19 -6.12
N THR A 74 13.70 -0.26 -7.39
CA THR A 74 12.41 0.31 -7.83
C THR A 74 12.00 -0.28 -9.18
N TRP A 75 10.78 0.02 -9.63
CA TRP A 75 10.28 -0.22 -10.98
C TRP A 75 10.62 1.01 -11.84
N PRO A 76 11.62 0.97 -12.75
CA PRO A 76 12.15 2.18 -13.38
C PRO A 76 11.19 2.93 -14.30
N GLU A 77 10.15 2.25 -14.80
CA GLU A 77 9.11 2.85 -15.65
C GLU A 77 7.94 3.42 -14.84
N ALA A 78 7.87 3.11 -13.55
CA ALA A 78 6.84 3.65 -12.66
C ALA A 78 7.21 5.07 -12.22
N ILE A 79 6.21 5.94 -12.12
CA ILE A 79 6.31 7.21 -11.41
C ILE A 79 6.09 6.98 -9.90
N ASP A 80 6.46 7.95 -9.07
CA ASP A 80 6.60 7.78 -7.61
C ASP A 80 5.39 7.12 -6.93
N TRP A 81 4.18 7.65 -7.12
CA TRP A 81 2.98 7.07 -6.52
C TRP A 81 2.64 5.68 -7.07
N THR A 82 2.83 5.45 -8.38
CA THR A 82 2.59 4.12 -8.98
C THR A 82 3.58 3.10 -8.45
N ALA A 83 4.84 3.48 -8.20
CA ALA A 83 5.82 2.61 -7.57
C ALA A 83 5.42 2.27 -6.12
N ALA A 84 4.81 3.22 -5.38
CA ALA A 84 4.29 2.97 -4.04
C ALA A 84 3.14 1.95 -4.06
N VAL A 85 2.26 2.04 -5.06
CA VAL A 85 1.18 1.06 -5.30
C VAL A 85 1.77 -0.32 -5.66
N MET A 86 2.78 -0.40 -6.52
CA MET A 86 3.45 -1.67 -6.86
C MET A 86 4.08 -2.33 -5.62
N GLY A 87 4.75 -1.55 -4.76
CA GLY A 87 5.25 -2.03 -3.48
C GLY A 87 4.15 -2.57 -2.57
N THR A 88 3.01 -1.89 -2.52
CA THR A 88 1.83 -2.35 -1.77
C THR A 88 1.32 -3.69 -2.29
N HIS A 89 1.28 -3.88 -3.62
CA HIS A 89 0.88 -5.15 -4.23
C HIS A 89 1.84 -6.29 -3.89
N VAL A 90 3.15 -6.07 -3.87
CA VAL A 90 4.12 -7.10 -3.43
C VAL A 90 3.88 -7.46 -1.97
N SER A 91 3.70 -6.49 -1.07
CA SER A 91 3.45 -6.76 0.35
C SER A 91 2.13 -7.52 0.59
N GLY A 92 1.05 -7.15 -0.11
CA GLY A 92 -0.23 -7.86 -0.03
C GLY A 92 -0.17 -9.27 -0.64
N ALA A 93 0.59 -9.45 -1.73
CA ALA A 93 0.85 -10.77 -2.31
C ALA A 93 1.63 -11.65 -1.32
N LEU A 94 2.64 -11.11 -0.65
CA LEU A 94 3.40 -11.81 0.39
C LEU A 94 2.53 -12.26 1.56
N SER A 95 1.56 -11.45 1.99
CA SER A 95 0.55 -11.86 2.98
C SER A 95 -0.28 -13.06 2.50
N SER A 96 -0.69 -13.05 1.23
CA SER A 96 -1.47 -14.13 0.63
C SER A 96 -0.65 -15.42 0.46
N ILE A 97 0.60 -15.28 0.00
CA ILE A 97 1.57 -16.38 -0.11
C ILE A 97 1.80 -17.01 1.27
N SER A 98 2.04 -16.20 2.30
CA SER A 98 2.31 -16.70 3.66
C SER A 98 1.14 -17.54 4.20
N ARG A 99 -0.11 -17.09 3.98
CA ARG A 99 -1.31 -17.85 4.35
C ARG A 99 -1.47 -19.13 3.52
N ALA A 100 -1.24 -19.06 2.22
CA ALA A 100 -1.36 -20.23 1.35
C ALA A 100 -0.31 -21.30 1.71
N LEU A 101 0.93 -20.89 1.97
CA LEU A 101 2.02 -21.78 2.33
C LEU A 101 1.86 -22.39 3.74
N ASP A 102 1.17 -21.73 4.66
CA ASP A 102 0.78 -22.29 5.97
C ASP A 102 -0.22 -23.46 5.81
N LEU A 103 -1.10 -23.38 4.80
CA LEU A 103 -2.13 -24.39 4.52
C LEU A 103 -1.64 -25.55 3.65
N ILE A 104 -0.55 -25.38 2.90
CA ILE A 104 0.02 -26.43 2.05
C ILE A 104 1.04 -27.24 2.88
N PRO A 105 0.77 -28.53 3.17
CA PRO A 105 1.73 -29.40 3.82
C PRO A 105 2.88 -29.67 2.86
N VAL A 106 4.02 -29.02 3.09
CA VAL A 106 5.27 -29.35 2.39
C VAL A 106 6.13 -30.05 3.43
N SER A 107 6.20 -31.38 3.35
CA SER A 107 6.86 -32.19 4.36
C SER A 107 8.38 -32.06 4.28
N GLY A 108 9.01 -31.83 5.45
CA GLY A 108 10.46 -31.93 5.62
C GLY A 108 11.22 -30.61 5.48
N GLN A 109 12.48 -30.61 5.97
CA GLN A 109 13.33 -29.42 6.04
C GLN A 109 13.59 -28.74 4.69
N ALA A 110 13.48 -29.48 3.57
CA ALA A 110 13.64 -28.90 2.23
C ALA A 110 12.43 -28.02 1.85
N GLY A 111 11.22 -28.45 2.20
CA GLY A 111 9.98 -27.70 1.98
C GLY A 111 9.97 -26.37 2.72
N ASP A 112 10.26 -26.40 4.02
CA ASP A 112 10.32 -25.18 4.85
C ASP A 112 11.37 -24.18 4.34
N ARG A 113 12.52 -24.68 3.86
CA ARG A 113 13.56 -23.84 3.27
C ARG A 113 13.10 -23.17 1.98
N ASN A 114 12.41 -23.90 1.10
CA ASN A 114 11.96 -23.33 -0.16
C ASN A 114 10.85 -22.30 0.03
N LYS A 115 9.89 -22.57 0.93
CA LYS A 115 8.86 -21.61 1.35
C LYS A 115 9.49 -20.32 1.83
N GLU A 116 10.41 -20.42 2.79
CA GLU A 116 11.06 -19.25 3.36
C GLU A 116 11.95 -18.53 2.34
N ASN A 117 12.60 -19.25 1.43
CA ASN A 117 13.39 -18.65 0.36
C ASN A 117 12.51 -17.83 -0.60
N LEU A 118 11.32 -18.29 -0.94
CA LEU A 118 10.36 -17.56 -1.76
C LEU A 118 9.89 -16.27 -1.08
N VAL A 119 9.48 -16.35 0.18
CA VAL A 119 9.05 -15.18 0.96
C VAL A 119 10.20 -14.18 1.13
N THR A 120 11.40 -14.68 1.47
CA THR A 120 12.60 -13.85 1.64
C THR A 120 13.03 -13.19 0.34
N LEU A 121 12.88 -13.86 -0.81
CA LEU A 121 13.22 -13.30 -2.12
C LEU A 121 12.41 -12.02 -2.39
N PHE A 122 11.09 -12.09 -2.33
CA PHE A 122 10.25 -10.92 -2.59
C PHE A 122 10.32 -9.89 -1.47
N PHE A 123 10.48 -10.30 -0.21
CA PHE A 123 10.72 -9.36 0.89
C PHE A 123 12.04 -8.59 0.70
N SER A 124 13.10 -9.24 0.19
CA SER A 124 14.36 -8.54 -0.11
C SER A 124 14.20 -7.45 -1.17
N GLN A 125 13.24 -7.61 -2.10
CA GLN A 125 12.91 -6.61 -3.11
C GLN A 125 12.09 -5.46 -2.51
N ILE A 126 11.18 -5.73 -1.56
CA ILE A 126 10.54 -4.68 -0.73
C ILE A 126 11.58 -3.88 0.06
N LEU A 127 12.59 -4.55 0.64
CA LEU A 127 13.70 -3.87 1.30
C LEU A 127 14.50 -3.00 0.32
N GLY A 128 14.79 -3.53 -0.87
CA GLY A 128 15.36 -2.74 -1.96
C GLY A 128 14.53 -1.50 -2.26
N TYR A 129 13.21 -1.67 -2.36
CA TYR A 129 12.26 -0.58 -2.59
C TYR A 129 12.26 0.49 -1.51
N TYR A 130 12.37 0.11 -0.24
CA TYR A 130 12.47 1.09 0.85
C TYR A 130 13.63 2.08 0.65
N PHE A 131 14.78 1.60 0.19
CA PHE A 131 15.96 2.44 -0.06
C PHE A 131 15.97 3.09 -1.45
N GLY A 132 15.33 2.46 -2.44
CA GLY A 132 15.27 2.96 -3.82
C GLY A 132 14.11 3.92 -4.11
N GLN A 133 13.07 3.95 -3.27
CA GLN A 133 11.97 4.92 -3.38
C GLN A 133 12.52 6.35 -3.26
N ASP A 134 12.19 7.24 -4.20
CA ASP A 134 12.53 8.66 -4.15
C ASP A 134 11.65 9.38 -3.12
N HIS A 135 11.83 9.02 -1.86
CA HIS A 135 11.07 9.55 -0.74
C HIS A 135 11.35 11.04 -0.51
N PHE A 136 12.29 11.67 -1.22
CA PHE A 136 12.50 13.12 -1.16
C PHE A 136 11.59 13.85 -2.15
N ALA A 137 11.45 13.33 -3.37
CA ALA A 137 10.56 13.89 -4.38
C ALA A 137 9.09 13.81 -3.94
N ILE A 138 8.59 12.60 -3.66
CA ILE A 138 7.17 12.36 -3.34
C ILE A 138 6.64 13.15 -2.14
N ARG A 139 7.50 13.56 -1.19
CA ARG A 139 7.11 14.44 -0.06
C ARG A 139 6.63 15.82 -0.51
N ASN A 140 6.98 16.21 -1.72
CA ASN A 140 6.64 17.49 -2.32
C ASN A 140 5.63 17.31 -3.47
N GLU A 141 4.95 16.17 -3.58
CA GLU A 141 3.92 15.92 -4.60
C GLU A 141 2.53 16.29 -4.08
N ALA A 142 1.46 15.81 -4.72
CA ALA A 142 0.11 16.03 -4.20
C ALA A 142 -0.18 15.08 -3.03
N TYR A 143 -1.22 15.36 -2.27
CA TYR A 143 -1.46 14.65 -1.01
C TYR A 143 -1.88 13.19 -1.25
N ASP A 144 -2.51 12.87 -2.37
CA ASP A 144 -2.77 11.49 -2.80
C ASP A 144 -1.47 10.72 -3.08
N ASP A 145 -0.50 11.31 -3.80
CA ASP A 145 0.81 10.68 -4.02
C ASP A 145 1.47 10.30 -2.67
N ILE A 146 1.48 11.26 -1.73
CA ILE A 146 2.02 11.08 -0.37
C ILE A 146 1.29 9.95 0.37
N LEU A 147 -0.04 9.86 0.25
CA LEU A 147 -0.83 8.91 1.03
C LEU A 147 -0.69 7.45 0.56
N TRP A 148 -0.41 7.21 -0.72
CA TRP A 148 -0.07 5.86 -1.20
C TRP A 148 1.13 5.27 -0.47
N VAL A 149 2.10 6.11 -0.09
CA VAL A 149 3.28 5.69 0.68
C VAL A 149 2.89 5.24 2.09
N VAL A 150 1.93 5.91 2.73
CA VAL A 150 1.46 5.55 4.08
C VAL A 150 0.86 4.15 4.08
N LEU A 151 -0.09 3.89 3.17
CA LEU A 151 -0.76 2.60 3.05
C LEU A 151 0.22 1.48 2.73
N GLY A 152 1.16 1.70 1.81
CA GLY A 152 2.13 0.66 1.42
C GLY A 152 3.05 0.20 2.55
N TRP A 153 3.50 1.12 3.40
CA TRP A 153 4.33 0.74 4.55
C TRP A 153 3.53 0.10 5.68
N LEU A 154 2.27 0.50 5.88
CA LEU A 154 1.36 -0.19 6.81
C LEU A 154 1.02 -1.61 6.34
N GLU A 155 0.80 -1.81 5.04
CA GLU A 155 0.60 -3.16 4.45
C GLU A 155 1.84 -4.05 4.66
N THR A 156 3.04 -3.47 4.51
CA THR A 156 4.29 -4.19 4.75
C THR A 156 4.45 -4.60 6.22
N ILE A 157 4.05 -3.75 7.16
CA ILE A 157 4.04 -4.07 8.60
C ILE A 157 3.05 -5.20 8.89
N GLN A 158 1.83 -5.13 8.33
CA GLN A 158 0.84 -6.19 8.47
C GLN A 158 1.34 -7.54 7.93
N PHE A 159 2.01 -7.54 6.78
CA PHE A 159 2.65 -8.74 6.24
C PHE A 159 3.70 -9.30 7.22
N ILE A 160 4.58 -8.46 7.77
CA ILE A 160 5.60 -8.90 8.74
C ILE A 160 4.95 -9.56 9.95
N ASP A 161 3.93 -8.92 10.52
CA ASP A 161 3.22 -9.43 11.70
C ASP A 161 2.51 -10.75 11.38
N LEU A 162 1.86 -10.85 10.22
CA LEU A 162 1.19 -12.06 9.75
C LEU A 162 2.18 -13.22 9.55
N HIS A 163 3.25 -13.02 8.78
CA HIS A 163 4.21 -14.09 8.49
C HIS A 163 4.94 -14.56 9.75
N THR A 164 5.29 -13.62 10.64
CA THR A 164 5.86 -13.94 11.95
C THR A 164 4.90 -14.76 12.79
N THR A 165 3.62 -14.37 12.81
CA THR A 165 2.57 -15.05 13.59
C THR A 165 2.26 -16.43 13.02
N LEU A 166 2.34 -16.68 11.72
CA LEU A 166 2.08 -18.02 11.18
C LEU A 166 3.27 -18.95 11.40
N ASN A 167 4.49 -18.48 11.15
CA ASN A 167 5.65 -19.37 10.98
C ASN A 167 6.67 -19.34 12.13
N PHE A 168 6.56 -18.39 13.07
CA PHE A 168 7.60 -18.14 14.09
C PHE A 168 7.05 -17.93 15.51
N GLN A 169 5.89 -18.52 15.86
CA GLN A 169 5.28 -18.36 17.20
C GLN A 169 6.08 -18.99 18.34
N ASP A 170 6.79 -20.10 18.09
CA ASP A 170 7.50 -20.87 19.14
C ASP A 170 8.64 -20.08 19.80
N VAL A 171 8.97 -18.91 19.26
CA VAL A 171 9.96 -17.98 19.82
C VAL A 171 9.28 -16.91 20.70
N VAL A 172 8.43 -17.36 21.63
CA VAL A 172 7.57 -16.53 22.50
C VAL A 172 8.35 -15.51 23.36
N ASN A 173 9.64 -15.76 23.62
CA ASN A 173 10.52 -14.89 24.43
C ASN A 173 11.83 -14.52 23.73
N ALA A 174 11.88 -14.59 22.40
CA ALA A 174 13.08 -14.19 21.66
C ALA A 174 13.27 -12.67 21.67
N PRO A 175 14.51 -12.18 21.89
CA PRO A 175 14.89 -10.82 21.49
C PRO A 175 14.50 -10.58 20.03
N GLY A 176 14.22 -9.34 19.61
CA GLY A 176 13.71 -9.05 18.25
C GLY A 176 14.48 -9.69 17.08
N PHE A 177 15.79 -9.93 17.25
CA PHE A 177 16.65 -10.63 16.28
C PHE A 177 16.43 -12.15 16.17
N ALA A 178 15.72 -12.75 17.12
CA ALA A 178 15.39 -14.17 17.13
C ALA A 178 13.94 -14.46 16.69
N LYS A 179 13.18 -13.42 16.31
CA LYS A 179 11.95 -13.55 15.51
C LYS A 179 12.30 -13.60 14.01
N TRP A 180 11.29 -13.74 13.15
CA TRP A 180 11.48 -13.61 11.71
C TRP A 180 12.19 -12.30 11.36
N HIS A 181 13.19 -12.37 10.48
CA HIS A 181 14.14 -11.28 10.25
C HIS A 181 13.48 -9.99 9.74
N GLY A 182 12.29 -10.05 9.14
CA GLY A 182 11.53 -8.85 8.74
C GLY A 182 11.19 -7.90 9.89
N ASN A 183 11.03 -8.42 11.11
CA ASN A 183 10.68 -7.61 12.30
C ASN A 183 11.70 -6.50 12.61
N ILE A 184 12.96 -6.65 12.19
CA ILE A 184 13.99 -5.62 12.43
C ILE A 184 13.70 -4.33 11.65
N TRP A 185 12.88 -4.41 10.59
CA TRP A 185 12.57 -3.31 9.68
C TRP A 185 11.27 -2.58 10.03
N THR A 186 10.41 -3.17 10.86
CA THR A 186 9.14 -2.57 11.30
C THR A 186 9.31 -1.11 11.79
N PRO A 187 10.32 -0.76 12.62
CA PRO A 187 10.52 0.65 13.03
C PRO A 187 10.82 1.61 11.87
N ALA A 188 11.51 1.15 10.83
CA ALA A 188 11.83 1.99 9.67
C ALA A 188 10.59 2.26 8.81
N PHE A 189 9.74 1.23 8.63
CA PHE A 189 8.48 1.34 7.90
C PHE A 189 7.46 2.18 8.66
N SER A 190 7.35 2.00 9.98
CA SER A 190 6.45 2.82 10.81
C SER A 190 6.88 4.28 10.78
N HIS A 191 8.19 4.54 10.91
CA HIS A 191 8.72 5.89 10.79
C HIS A 191 8.35 6.56 9.46
N ARG A 192 8.52 5.85 8.32
CA ARG A 192 8.14 6.40 7.01
C ARG A 192 6.64 6.64 6.88
N ALA A 193 5.80 5.71 7.34
CA ALA A 193 4.35 5.88 7.36
C ALA A 193 3.93 7.12 8.16
N ARG A 194 4.48 7.30 9.37
CA ARG A 194 4.21 8.47 10.21
C ARG A 194 4.57 9.78 9.50
N ILE A 195 5.79 9.87 8.95
CA ILE A 195 6.25 11.12 8.31
C ILE A 195 5.34 11.51 7.17
N PHE A 196 4.96 10.56 6.32
CA PHE A 196 4.08 10.81 5.19
C PHE A 196 2.66 11.13 5.62
N TRP A 197 2.13 10.46 6.65
CA TRP A 197 0.82 10.79 7.20
C TRP A 197 0.79 12.21 7.80
N ASN A 198 1.83 12.61 8.54
CA ASN A 198 1.96 13.96 9.09
C ASN A 198 2.05 15.03 7.99
N LEU A 199 2.75 14.74 6.89
CA LEU A 199 2.78 15.63 5.72
C LEU A 199 1.39 15.74 5.08
N ALA A 200 0.71 14.61 4.90
CA ALA A 200 -0.61 14.57 4.30
C ALA A 200 -1.65 15.31 5.13
N LYS A 201 -1.65 15.14 6.46
CA LYS A 201 -2.59 15.80 7.39
C LYS A 201 -2.72 17.31 7.17
N ALA A 202 -1.66 17.98 6.72
CA ALA A 202 -1.69 19.41 6.41
C ALA A 202 -2.69 19.80 5.29
N GLY A 203 -3.12 18.84 4.47
CA GLY A 203 -4.12 19.03 3.42
C GLY A 203 -5.57 19.02 3.90
N TRP A 204 -5.83 18.59 5.14
CA TRP A 204 -7.16 18.61 5.73
C TRP A 204 -7.55 20.04 6.10
N ASP A 205 -8.69 20.49 5.58
CA ASP A 205 -9.17 21.85 5.76
C ASP A 205 -10.64 21.87 6.19
N TRP A 206 -10.92 22.54 7.30
CA TRP A 206 -12.25 22.72 7.86
C TRP A 206 -12.99 23.94 7.32
N ASP A 207 -12.28 24.91 6.73
CA ASP A 207 -12.90 26.17 6.28
C ASP A 207 -13.62 26.01 4.95
N LEU A 208 -13.03 25.27 4.00
CA LEU A 208 -13.64 24.99 2.71
C LEU A 208 -14.41 23.67 2.76
N CYS A 209 -15.61 23.69 2.21
CA CYS A 209 -16.48 22.52 2.08
C CYS A 209 -16.84 21.82 3.40
N GLY A 210 -16.69 22.52 4.53
CA GLY A 210 -16.99 21.99 5.87
C GLY A 210 -16.07 20.83 6.31
N GLY A 211 -14.90 20.69 5.69
CA GLY A 211 -14.01 19.55 5.90
C GLY A 211 -13.42 19.05 4.58
N GLY A 212 -12.66 17.96 4.67
CA GLY A 212 -12.09 17.27 3.51
C GLY A 212 -10.68 17.73 3.17
N MET A 213 -9.96 16.82 2.51
CA MET A 213 -8.64 17.01 1.95
C MET A 213 -8.71 17.85 0.68
N THR A 214 -7.84 18.86 0.60
CA THR A 214 -7.44 19.45 -0.68
C THR A 214 -6.48 18.51 -1.38
N TRP A 215 -6.55 18.40 -2.71
CA TRP A 215 -5.67 17.52 -3.49
C TRP A 215 -4.21 18.01 -3.49
N ASN A 216 -3.99 19.26 -3.90
CA ASN A 216 -2.67 19.87 -4.00
C ASN A 216 -2.71 21.31 -3.50
N PRO A 217 -1.92 21.68 -2.48
CA PRO A 217 -1.99 23.00 -1.85
C PRO A 217 -1.41 24.12 -2.73
N ARG A 218 -0.80 23.77 -3.87
CA ARG A 218 -0.18 24.71 -4.82
C ARG A 218 -1.08 25.09 -5.99
N LEU A 219 -2.26 24.48 -6.09
CA LEU A 219 -3.22 24.69 -7.18
C LEU A 219 -4.51 25.32 -6.65
N GLU A 220 -5.41 25.67 -7.58
CA GLU A 220 -6.79 26.05 -7.21
C GLU A 220 -7.43 24.93 -6.37
N PRO A 221 -8.13 25.26 -5.26
CA PRO A 221 -8.69 24.24 -4.39
C PRO A 221 -9.56 23.25 -5.16
N TYR A 222 -9.15 21.99 -5.04
CA TYR A 222 -9.86 20.86 -5.58
C TYR A 222 -9.89 19.78 -4.51
N LYS A 223 -11.09 19.40 -4.07
CA LYS A 223 -11.28 18.29 -3.12
C LYS A 223 -11.74 17.10 -3.94
N ASN A 224 -10.82 16.16 -4.18
CA ASN A 224 -11.07 14.98 -5.00
C ASN A 224 -11.39 13.75 -4.14
N ALA A 225 -12.01 12.75 -4.75
CA ALA A 225 -12.34 11.49 -4.09
C ALA A 225 -11.09 10.79 -3.60
N ILE A 226 -10.09 10.61 -4.48
CA ILE A 226 -8.93 9.80 -4.12
C ILE A 226 -8.17 10.31 -2.89
N THR A 227 -7.85 11.60 -2.81
CA THR A 227 -7.07 12.12 -1.67
C THR A 227 -7.86 11.96 -0.37
N ASN A 228 -9.17 12.15 -0.41
CA ASN A 228 -10.03 11.98 0.76
C ASN A 228 -10.15 10.51 1.17
N GLU A 229 -10.44 9.61 0.24
CA GLU A 229 -10.51 8.17 0.49
C GLU A 229 -9.19 7.62 1.03
N LEU A 230 -8.06 8.01 0.42
CA LEU A 230 -6.74 7.64 0.90
C LEU A 230 -6.47 8.16 2.31
N PHE A 231 -6.86 9.39 2.64
CA PHE A 231 -6.62 9.96 3.96
C PHE A 231 -7.46 9.25 5.03
N ILE A 232 -8.70 8.89 4.70
CA ILE A 232 -9.59 8.10 5.56
C ILE A 232 -8.99 6.71 5.80
N SER A 233 -8.67 5.98 4.72
CA SER A 233 -8.08 4.64 4.81
C SER A 233 -6.73 4.65 5.52
N ALA A 234 -5.87 5.64 5.23
CA ALA A 234 -4.59 5.78 5.91
C ALA A 234 -4.77 6.07 7.40
N SER A 235 -5.69 6.94 7.79
CA SER A 235 -5.95 7.24 9.20
C SER A 235 -6.55 6.03 9.94
N ALA A 236 -7.46 5.29 9.31
CA ALA A 236 -7.99 4.04 9.87
C ALA A 236 -6.89 2.98 10.03
N SER A 237 -6.07 2.76 8.99
CA SER A 237 -4.95 1.84 9.00
C SER A 237 -3.87 2.25 10.01
N MET A 238 -3.59 3.56 10.17
CA MET A 238 -2.70 4.07 11.20
C MET A 238 -3.26 3.76 12.60
N TYR A 239 -4.57 3.88 12.82
CA TYR A 239 -5.15 3.50 14.11
C TYR A 239 -5.03 2.00 14.40
N LEU A 240 -5.22 1.14 13.41
CA LEU A 240 -5.29 -0.32 13.58
C LEU A 240 -3.93 -1.00 13.63
N TYR A 241 -3.02 -0.62 12.73
CA TYR A 241 -1.84 -1.41 12.39
C TYR A 241 -0.52 -0.69 12.66
N PHE A 242 -0.56 0.60 12.98
CA PHE A 242 0.65 1.34 13.29
C PHE A 242 1.23 0.91 14.65
N PRO A 243 2.47 0.42 14.71
CA PRO A 243 3.09 -0.08 15.94
C PRO A 243 3.68 1.04 16.81
N GLY A 244 3.42 2.31 16.47
CA GLY A 244 4.09 3.45 17.07
C GLY A 244 5.39 3.84 16.36
N ASP A 245 5.84 5.06 16.62
CA ASP A 245 7.16 5.53 16.24
C ASP A 245 7.72 6.46 17.31
N TRP A 246 8.76 5.98 18.00
CA TRP A 246 9.47 6.72 19.06
C TRP A 246 10.66 7.51 18.53
N ASN A 247 10.93 7.46 17.23
CA ASN A 247 11.91 8.33 16.61
C ASN A 247 11.32 9.73 16.44
N ASP A 248 11.72 10.63 17.32
CA ASP A 248 11.29 12.03 17.36
C ASP A 248 11.88 12.87 16.22
N SER A 249 12.91 12.38 15.54
CA SER A 249 13.55 13.11 14.48
C SER A 249 12.89 12.81 13.14
N PRO A 250 12.38 13.84 12.43
CA PRO A 250 11.64 13.61 11.21
C PRO A 250 12.53 13.13 10.04
N PHE A 251 13.84 13.42 10.08
CA PHE A 251 14.74 13.21 8.93
C PHE A 251 16.19 12.78 9.31
N PHE A 252 16.51 12.58 10.59
CA PHE A 252 17.87 12.22 11.07
C PHE A 252 17.83 11.15 12.17
N ASN A 253 18.78 10.23 12.22
CA ASN A 253 18.92 9.33 13.38
C ASN A 253 19.65 10.04 14.53
N GLY A 254 18.93 10.85 15.29
CA GLY A 254 19.44 11.51 16.50
C GLY A 254 19.01 10.76 17.76
N LEU A 255 19.43 9.50 17.93
CA LEU A 255 19.22 8.80 19.21
C LEU A 255 20.10 9.45 20.29
N ASP A 256 19.54 10.37 21.08
CA ASP A 256 20.15 10.78 22.34
C ASP A 256 19.97 9.67 23.38
N THR A 257 20.98 8.80 23.47
CA THR A 257 21.02 7.68 24.43
C THR A 257 21.38 8.11 25.86
N SER A 258 21.47 9.42 26.14
CA SER A 258 21.92 9.94 27.44
C SER A 258 20.81 10.39 28.39
N SER A 259 19.54 10.46 27.95
CA SER A 259 18.45 10.94 28.80
C SER A 259 17.59 9.78 29.35
N ALA A 260 17.49 9.72 30.69
CA ALA A 260 16.66 8.76 31.41
C ALA A 260 15.15 9.12 31.40
N GLU A 261 14.75 10.09 30.56
CA GLU A 261 13.38 10.59 30.46
C GLU A 261 12.61 9.92 29.32
N HIS A 262 12.41 8.60 29.41
CA HIS A 262 11.69 7.84 28.38
C HIS A 262 10.15 7.95 28.46
N PHE A 263 9.59 8.96 29.15
CA PHE A 263 8.14 9.09 29.33
C PHE A 263 7.58 10.52 29.29
N THR A 264 8.39 11.52 28.96
CA THR A 264 7.92 12.90 28.78
C THR A 264 7.77 13.17 27.29
N ARG A 265 6.50 13.37 26.84
CA ARG A 265 6.13 13.78 25.48
C ARG A 265 7.08 14.90 25.03
N PRO A 266 7.93 14.72 24.00
CA PRO A 266 8.63 15.83 23.38
C PRO A 266 7.57 16.86 23.00
N ARG A 267 7.83 18.16 23.23
CA ARG A 267 6.93 19.20 22.77
C ARG A 267 6.96 19.23 21.24
N GLY A 268 6.09 18.45 20.63
CA GLY A 268 5.90 18.30 19.19
C GLY A 268 4.92 17.16 18.94
N ASP A 269 3.99 17.34 18.02
CA ASP A 269 2.97 16.34 17.62
C ASP A 269 3.56 15.25 16.72
N ASP A 270 4.82 14.87 16.97
CA ASP A 270 5.63 14.06 16.04
C ASP A 270 5.93 12.65 16.56
N VAL A 271 5.41 12.26 17.72
CA VAL A 271 5.60 10.91 18.29
C VAL A 271 4.22 10.33 18.57
N PHE A 272 3.83 9.29 17.82
CA PHE A 272 2.51 8.65 17.97
C PHE A 272 2.63 7.24 18.49
N ARG A 273 1.69 6.88 19.35
CA ARG A 273 1.61 5.55 19.95
C ARG A 273 0.78 4.58 19.11
N PRO A 274 0.92 3.26 19.32
CA PRO A 274 -0.09 2.33 18.84
C PRO A 274 -1.48 2.80 19.28
N HIS A 275 -2.44 2.78 18.36
CA HIS A 275 -3.82 3.20 18.61
C HIS A 275 -3.97 4.65 19.12
N ASP A 276 -3.12 5.58 18.66
CA ASP A 276 -3.29 7.00 18.99
C ASP A 276 -4.69 7.48 18.52
N PRO A 277 -5.51 8.07 19.41
CA PRO A 277 -6.90 8.39 19.11
C PRO A 277 -7.06 9.40 17.96
N MET A 278 -6.05 10.24 17.72
CA MET A 278 -6.10 11.22 16.64
C MET A 278 -6.28 10.56 15.26
N PHE A 279 -5.71 9.37 15.04
CA PHE A 279 -5.90 8.65 13.78
C PHE A 279 -7.35 8.20 13.59
N LEU A 280 -7.98 7.73 14.67
CA LEU A 280 -9.39 7.32 14.62
C LEU A 280 -10.31 8.53 14.41
N GLU A 281 -10.04 9.65 15.09
CA GLU A 281 -10.80 10.90 14.94
C GLU A 281 -10.78 11.37 13.47
N PHE A 282 -9.61 11.45 12.83
CA PHE A 282 -9.52 11.82 11.41
C PHE A 282 -10.19 10.82 10.47
N ALA A 283 -10.13 9.52 10.78
CA ALA A 283 -10.82 8.51 9.98
C ALA A 283 -12.35 8.68 10.06
N GLN A 284 -12.89 8.95 11.24
CA GLN A 284 -14.32 9.16 11.48
C GLN A 284 -14.81 10.46 10.86
N ASP A 285 -14.12 11.58 11.13
CA ASP A 285 -14.42 12.89 10.57
C ASP A 285 -14.35 12.87 9.04
N GLY A 286 -13.31 12.22 8.49
CA GLY A 286 -13.12 12.02 7.06
C GLY A 286 -14.26 11.25 6.41
N TYR A 287 -14.64 10.11 7.00
CA TYR A 287 -15.70 9.28 6.46
C TYR A 287 -17.06 9.98 6.54
N GLN A 288 -17.37 10.65 7.66
CA GLN A 288 -18.58 11.45 7.79
C GLN A 288 -18.63 12.56 6.73
N TRP A 289 -17.53 13.30 6.55
CA TRP A 289 -17.43 14.31 5.52
C TRP A 289 -17.65 13.73 4.13
N LEU A 290 -17.05 12.58 3.81
CA LEU A 290 -17.20 11.93 2.50
C LEU A 290 -18.66 11.56 2.22
N GLU A 291 -19.39 11.01 3.20
CA GLU A 291 -20.83 10.70 3.09
C GLU A 291 -21.68 11.97 2.88
N GLU A 292 -21.35 13.07 3.56
CA GLU A 292 -22.12 14.32 3.53
C GLU A 292 -21.72 15.26 2.36
N SER A 293 -20.54 15.08 1.77
CA SER A 293 -19.96 15.93 0.72
C SER A 293 -20.78 15.94 -0.58
N GLY A 294 -21.64 14.93 -0.77
CA GLY A 294 -22.32 14.68 -2.03
C GLY A 294 -21.43 14.07 -3.10
N MET A 295 -20.29 13.44 -2.76
CA MET A 295 -19.33 12.94 -3.75
C MET A 295 -19.82 11.81 -4.66
N MET A 296 -20.91 11.16 -4.29
CA MET A 296 -21.55 10.19 -5.16
C MET A 296 -22.47 10.86 -6.19
N ASN A 297 -22.52 10.30 -7.39
CA ASN A 297 -23.56 10.61 -8.38
C ASN A 297 -24.84 9.80 -8.11
N ASP A 298 -25.86 10.00 -8.95
CA ASP A 298 -27.17 9.32 -8.83
C ASP A 298 -27.10 7.78 -8.96
N GLN A 299 -25.98 7.23 -9.44
CA GLN A 299 -25.74 5.79 -9.54
C GLN A 299 -25.04 5.22 -8.30
N GLY A 300 -24.72 6.05 -7.31
CA GLY A 300 -23.96 5.65 -6.12
C GLY A 300 -22.46 5.46 -6.38
N LEU A 301 -21.93 6.06 -7.45
CA LEU A 301 -20.50 6.00 -7.78
C LEU A 301 -19.81 7.30 -7.35
N TYR A 302 -18.63 7.19 -6.74
CA TYR A 302 -17.81 8.36 -6.41
C TYR A 302 -17.31 9.03 -7.69
N VAL A 303 -17.62 10.31 -7.82
CA VAL A 303 -17.10 11.15 -8.90
C VAL A 303 -15.70 11.66 -8.56
N ASP A 304 -15.01 12.29 -9.50
CA ASP A 304 -13.62 12.67 -9.31
C ASP A 304 -13.43 13.71 -8.21
N GLY A 305 -14.32 14.69 -8.10
CA GLY A 305 -14.21 15.71 -7.06
C GLY A 305 -14.95 17.01 -7.35
N PHE A 306 -14.57 18.05 -6.60
CA PHE A 306 -15.20 19.36 -6.64
C PHE A 306 -14.20 20.51 -6.57
N HIS A 307 -14.42 21.53 -7.39
CA HIS A 307 -13.92 22.88 -7.19
C HIS A 307 -14.96 23.74 -6.45
N ILE A 308 -14.55 24.96 -6.10
CA ILE A 308 -15.38 25.97 -5.42
C ILE A 308 -15.68 27.10 -6.38
N SER A 309 -16.96 27.34 -6.66
CA SER A 309 -17.39 28.39 -7.58
C SER A 309 -17.03 29.78 -7.03
N GLY A 310 -16.60 30.67 -7.92
CA GLY A 310 -16.21 32.03 -7.56
C GLY A 310 -14.87 32.14 -6.82
N TRP A 311 -14.05 31.08 -6.75
CA TRP A 311 -12.76 31.12 -6.06
C TRP A 311 -11.82 32.25 -6.53
N ASN A 312 -11.78 32.51 -7.83
CA ASN A 312 -10.96 33.58 -8.42
C ASN A 312 -11.67 34.95 -8.45
N ASP A 313 -12.86 35.07 -7.86
CA ASP A 313 -13.61 36.33 -7.73
C ASP A 313 -13.40 36.92 -6.33
N PRO A 314 -12.70 38.07 -6.18
CA PRO A 314 -12.46 38.70 -4.88
C PRO A 314 -13.73 39.12 -4.12
N THR A 315 -14.89 39.12 -4.78
CA THR A 315 -16.18 39.47 -4.18
C THR A 315 -17.00 38.26 -3.75
N SER A 316 -16.56 37.05 -4.10
CA SER A 316 -17.19 35.80 -3.67
C SER A 316 -16.78 35.46 -2.24
N ASP A 317 -17.78 35.13 -1.40
CA ASP A 317 -17.60 34.54 -0.07
C ASP A 317 -17.90 33.03 -0.06
N ASN A 318 -18.06 32.43 -1.24
CA ASN A 318 -18.41 31.02 -1.37
C ASN A 318 -17.28 30.12 -0.88
N LYS A 319 -17.64 29.17 -0.02
CA LYS A 319 -16.76 28.12 0.48
C LYS A 319 -17.29 26.71 0.21
N LYS A 320 -18.32 26.57 -0.63
CA LYS A 320 -18.98 25.28 -0.89
C LYS A 320 -18.30 24.56 -2.05
N CYS A 321 -18.11 23.25 -1.91
CA CYS A 321 -17.72 22.36 -3.00
C CYS A 321 -18.93 22.17 -3.92
N ASP A 322 -19.03 22.97 -4.98
CA ASP A 322 -20.23 23.08 -5.82
C ASP A 322 -19.96 22.97 -7.32
N VAL A 323 -18.70 22.96 -7.75
CA VAL A 323 -18.30 22.72 -9.14
C VAL A 323 -17.83 21.29 -9.30
N ARG A 324 -18.77 20.40 -9.65
CA ARG A 324 -18.55 18.95 -9.76
C ARG A 324 -17.75 18.57 -11.01
N ASN A 325 -16.83 17.63 -10.83
CA ASN A 325 -16.26 16.83 -11.91
C ASN A 325 -16.88 15.43 -11.87
N GLU A 326 -17.81 15.17 -12.78
CA GLU A 326 -18.60 13.93 -12.83
C GLU A 326 -17.85 12.70 -13.37
N GLN A 327 -16.56 12.84 -13.69
CA GLN A 327 -15.74 11.72 -14.14
C GLN A 327 -15.67 10.64 -13.06
N VAL A 328 -15.81 9.38 -13.46
CA VAL A 328 -15.72 8.23 -12.55
C VAL A 328 -14.45 7.45 -12.88
N TYR A 329 -13.76 7.04 -11.83
CA TYR A 329 -12.58 6.18 -11.91
C TYR A 329 -12.73 4.96 -10.99
N THR A 330 -12.16 3.83 -11.42
CA THR A 330 -12.28 2.55 -10.72
C THR A 330 -11.67 2.56 -9.32
N TYR A 331 -10.52 3.21 -9.15
CA TYR A 331 -9.82 3.27 -7.87
C TYR A 331 -10.59 4.08 -6.80
N ASN A 332 -11.29 5.15 -7.19
CA ASN A 332 -12.25 5.87 -6.31
C ASN A 332 -13.45 5.01 -5.88
N GLN A 333 -13.62 3.80 -6.42
CA GLN A 333 -14.67 2.88 -5.94
C GLN A 333 -14.11 1.82 -4.98
N GLY A 334 -12.78 1.69 -4.92
CA GLY A 334 -12.10 0.60 -4.25
C GLY A 334 -11.33 1.01 -2.99
N VAL A 335 -10.71 2.20 -2.97
CA VAL A 335 -9.82 2.60 -1.86
C VAL A 335 -10.57 2.69 -0.56
N ILE A 336 -11.76 3.31 -0.54
CA ILE A 336 -12.55 3.41 0.68
C ILE A 336 -12.94 2.03 1.26
N LEU A 337 -12.98 0.97 0.43
CA LEU A 337 -13.37 -0.37 0.87
C LEU A 337 -12.32 -1.05 1.74
N THR A 338 -11.05 -0.63 1.72
CA THR A 338 -9.97 -1.31 2.44
C THR A 338 -10.19 -1.37 3.96
N ASP A 339 -10.82 -0.34 4.54
CA ASP A 339 -10.98 -0.21 5.99
C ASP A 339 -12.42 0.15 6.44
N THR A 340 -13.40 0.07 5.52
CA THR A 340 -14.81 0.39 5.79
C THR A 340 -15.43 -0.41 6.95
N HIS A 341 -14.97 -1.64 7.19
CA HIS A 341 -15.49 -2.45 8.29
C HIS A 341 -15.17 -1.84 9.66
N VAL A 342 -13.97 -1.25 9.81
CA VAL A 342 -13.53 -0.64 11.07
C VAL A 342 -14.26 0.67 11.33
N ILE A 343 -14.40 1.50 10.29
CA ILE A 343 -15.05 2.81 10.43
C ILE A 343 -16.53 2.63 10.80
N ARG A 344 -17.23 1.66 10.20
CA ARG A 344 -18.64 1.39 10.51
C ARG A 344 -18.87 0.69 11.86
N CYS A 345 -17.95 -0.15 12.31
CA CYS A 345 -18.06 -0.81 13.62
C CYS A 345 -17.57 0.05 14.79
N GLY A 346 -16.72 1.07 14.55
CA GLY A 346 -16.32 2.06 15.55
C GLY A 346 -17.33 3.18 15.81
N LEU A 347 -18.45 3.18 15.08
CA LEU A 347 -19.60 4.09 15.26
C LEU A 347 -20.70 3.53 16.19
N THR A 348 -20.44 2.40 16.86
CA THR A 348 -21.28 1.80 17.91
C THR A 348 -20.48 1.58 19.17
#